data_AF-A0A2H3AYL9-F1
#
_entry.id   AF-A0A2H3AYL9-F1
#
_cell.length_a   1.000
_cell.length_b   1.000
_cell.length_c   1.000
_cell.angle_alpha   90.00
_cell.angle_beta   90.00
_cell.angle_gamma   90.00
#
_symmetry.space_group_name_H-M   'P 1'
#
loop_
_entity.id
_entity.type
_entity.pdbx_description
1 polymer ?
#
loop_
_entity_poly.entity_id
_entity_poly.type
_entity_poly.pdbx_seq_one_letter_code
_entity_poly.pdbx_strand_id
1 'polypeptide(L)'
;MPQKSPSLVDSARFSISQGSNRFRESTHLIPSRISEDKRYKPLALSLPVVVGTPLSMLALGVALEIGVNISNKNQGFSVPETNPLGFASAQFLLSFVPTIFVIPVAFLWRELDWYLRWYQPYVVLSRGNASVEEGILLDYVVVFWSAFTACATYLLQPLGELHNVSGITTHMVTASSIFQIQQRSMFSNTTVTSTRTIGLTPDVDQLNAFVAAAGFADAAAFNNLTDPPFVQAGWATAEFVIPSGNDLNATIKVDTTGVQTHPNCENARNTTFNPATSTIESMSISDCAQSVPVNTSLGIQYGVVSLECGSGADLGVEFQPVMFWYFHQRSDNEEYEARTVFCAPSIQTFNVTAQAYLQDRTIAECNPTDNYTQSNNVTGAPLFGHPFNAVVFNSSSNPFIQARANATNIAIPGTVFRFASQLENGPQSTFDLPNGFLDITNTVYTQHLALTAKNIYFVAENRTIPAQLESYVPRLVINSLPGHVLALLLFVIGFIGTFLHIINLRQRRHLFIASPPGSIGGIVSMTSHSGFGQLLVPYDSEKNIEEKLKGLRFRLDKRTGAIVAEDDDAGDFEGEGDGVALLGVSKGHARNSSLSVLSSSQDAATGYPPWKGYSVPLRTPYDPL
;
A
#
# COMPACT_ATOMS: atom_id res chain seq x y z
N MET A 1 71.24 -67.01 -30.82
CA MET A 1 72.24 -66.58 -29.80
C MET A 1 73.22 -65.61 -30.46
N PRO A 2 73.79 -64.64 -29.73
CA PRO A 2 73.45 -63.22 -29.87
C PRO A 2 74.61 -62.33 -30.41
N GLN A 3 74.37 -61.01 -30.38
CA GLN A 3 75.33 -59.89 -30.43
C GLN A 3 75.95 -59.53 -31.79
N LYS A 4 75.65 -58.32 -32.27
CA LYS A 4 76.49 -57.11 -32.09
C LYS A 4 75.88 -55.96 -32.91
N SER A 5 75.42 -54.90 -32.26
CA SER A 5 75.19 -53.61 -32.92
C SER A 5 76.27 -52.62 -32.45
N PRO A 6 76.96 -51.93 -33.36
CA PRO A 6 77.99 -50.98 -33.01
C PRO A 6 77.39 -49.59 -32.76
N SER A 7 77.94 -48.95 -31.74
CA SER A 7 77.93 -47.50 -31.51
C SER A 7 78.69 -46.76 -32.60
N LEU A 8 78.22 -45.56 -32.99
CA LEU A 8 79.02 -44.34 -33.20
C LEU A 8 78.10 -43.17 -33.67
N VAL A 9 78.08 -42.10 -32.86
CA VAL A 9 78.20 -40.67 -33.23
C VAL A 9 77.04 -40.07 -34.06
N ASP A 10 76.31 -39.06 -33.58
CA ASP A 10 76.76 -37.67 -33.45
C ASP A 10 76.03 -36.90 -32.34
N SER A 11 76.76 -36.58 -31.26
CA SER A 11 76.35 -35.62 -30.22
C SER A 11 77.15 -34.34 -30.39
N ALA A 12 76.83 -33.55 -31.41
CA ALA A 12 77.39 -32.22 -31.59
C ALA A 12 76.46 -31.34 -32.45
N ARG A 13 75.39 -30.82 -31.85
CA ARG A 13 74.73 -29.54 -32.20
C ARG A 13 73.54 -29.33 -31.26
N PHE A 14 73.80 -28.66 -30.15
CA PHE A 14 72.95 -27.70 -29.43
C PHE A 14 73.59 -27.54 -28.04
N SER A 15 74.76 -26.91 -28.02
CA SER A 15 75.31 -26.29 -26.81
C SER A 15 74.36 -25.14 -26.44
N ILE A 16 73.40 -25.42 -25.58
CA ILE A 16 72.65 -24.40 -24.85
C ILE A 16 73.66 -23.75 -23.90
N SER A 17 74.14 -22.58 -24.28
CA SER A 17 74.87 -21.70 -23.39
C SER A 17 73.97 -21.40 -22.18
N GLN A 18 74.42 -21.80 -21.00
CA GLN A 18 73.94 -21.27 -19.72
C GLN A 18 74.21 -19.76 -19.69
N GLY A 19 73.25 -18.98 -20.17
CA GLY A 19 73.31 -17.53 -20.24
C GLY A 19 71.90 -16.97 -20.20
N SER A 20 71.39 -16.75 -18.98
CA SER A 20 70.09 -16.19 -18.62
C SER A 20 68.85 -16.86 -19.26
N ASN A 21 67.91 -17.31 -18.42
CA ASN A 21 66.54 -17.66 -18.82
C ASN A 21 65.79 -16.39 -19.24
N ARG A 22 66.31 -15.64 -20.22
CA ARG A 22 65.65 -14.46 -20.76
C ARG A 22 64.58 -14.91 -21.72
N PHE A 23 63.40 -14.33 -21.55
CA PHE A 23 62.27 -14.52 -22.43
C PHE A 23 62.71 -14.20 -23.87
N ARG A 24 62.45 -15.12 -24.81
CA ARG A 24 62.80 -14.91 -26.21
C ARG A 24 61.68 -14.14 -26.88
N GLU A 25 61.90 -12.85 -27.08
CA GLU A 25 60.95 -12.01 -27.82
C GLU A 25 60.71 -12.58 -29.23
N SER A 26 59.47 -12.98 -29.49
CA SER A 26 59.03 -13.62 -30.75
C SER A 26 58.04 -12.78 -31.52
N THR A 27 57.95 -11.49 -31.19
CA THR A 27 57.11 -10.48 -31.87
C THR A 27 57.31 -10.46 -33.39
N HIS A 28 58.55 -10.68 -33.85
CA HIS A 28 58.91 -10.77 -35.26
C HIS A 28 58.34 -12.00 -36.00
N LEU A 29 57.91 -13.05 -35.30
CA LEU A 29 57.29 -14.25 -35.88
C LEU A 29 55.79 -14.07 -36.12
N ILE A 30 55.19 -12.99 -35.60
CA ILE A 30 53.78 -12.69 -35.81
C ILE A 30 53.60 -12.22 -37.26
N PRO A 31 52.86 -12.95 -38.10
CA PRO A 31 52.69 -12.59 -39.51
C PRO A 31 51.99 -11.23 -39.64
N SER A 32 52.41 -10.42 -40.62
CA SER A 32 51.69 -9.21 -41.01
C SER A 32 50.31 -9.57 -41.55
N ARG A 33 49.33 -8.69 -41.32
CA ARG A 33 47.97 -8.87 -41.85
C ARG A 33 47.98 -8.96 -43.38
N ILE A 34 47.32 -9.98 -43.92
CA ILE A 34 47.19 -10.23 -45.37
C ILE A 34 45.82 -9.75 -45.92
N SER A 35 44.80 -9.54 -45.08
CA SER A 35 43.53 -8.90 -45.50
C SER A 35 42.83 -8.12 -44.36
N GLU A 36 42.03 -7.12 -44.72
CA GLU A 36 41.32 -6.21 -43.80
C GLU A 36 39.99 -6.76 -43.23
N ASP A 37 39.59 -7.98 -43.57
CA ASP A 37 38.20 -8.37 -43.37
C ASP A 37 37.88 -9.01 -42.00
N LYS A 38 36.87 -8.40 -41.36
CA LYS A 38 36.03 -8.85 -40.23
C LYS A 38 36.67 -8.88 -38.84
N ARG A 39 36.73 -7.69 -38.22
CA ARG A 39 36.78 -7.56 -36.75
C ARG A 39 35.56 -8.24 -36.12
N TYR A 40 35.78 -9.09 -35.11
CA TYR A 40 34.68 -9.69 -34.36
C TYR A 40 33.93 -8.60 -33.57
N LYS A 41 32.65 -8.43 -33.88
CA LYS A 41 31.72 -7.55 -33.17
C LYS A 41 30.44 -8.33 -32.91
N PRO A 42 30.19 -8.81 -31.68
CA PRO A 42 28.97 -9.53 -31.37
C PRO A 42 27.78 -8.58 -31.52
N LEU A 43 26.63 -9.12 -31.94
CA LEU A 43 25.40 -8.35 -32.12
C LEU A 43 24.97 -7.64 -30.82
N ALA A 44 25.20 -8.28 -29.67
CA ALA A 44 24.96 -7.70 -28.36
C ALA A 44 25.75 -6.39 -28.14
N LEU A 45 26.98 -6.28 -28.67
CA LEU A 45 27.79 -5.06 -28.57
C LEU A 45 27.58 -4.08 -29.74
N SER A 46 26.60 -4.33 -30.60
CA SER A 46 26.24 -3.36 -31.63
C SER A 46 25.72 -2.08 -30.96
N LEU A 47 26.09 -0.92 -31.50
CA LEU A 47 25.67 0.39 -30.97
C LEU A 47 24.15 0.50 -30.72
N PRO A 48 23.24 0.04 -31.61
CA PRO A 48 21.81 0.11 -31.34
C PRO A 48 21.37 -0.78 -30.17
N VAL A 49 21.96 -1.96 -29.96
CA VAL A 49 21.62 -2.82 -28.82
C VAL A 49 22.17 -2.25 -27.52
N VAL A 50 23.44 -1.81 -27.54
CA VAL A 50 24.14 -1.24 -26.37
C VAL A 50 23.47 0.02 -25.84
N VAL A 51 22.98 0.89 -26.74
CA VAL A 51 22.27 2.12 -26.35
C VAL A 51 20.77 1.86 -26.18
N GLY A 52 20.20 0.94 -26.97
CA GLY A 52 18.78 0.61 -26.93
C GLY A 52 18.33 -0.05 -25.63
N THR A 53 19.13 -0.94 -25.04
CA THR A 53 18.77 -1.61 -23.78
C THR A 53 18.65 -0.64 -22.59
N PRO A 54 19.62 0.24 -22.27
CA PRO A 54 19.42 1.21 -21.19
C PRO A 54 18.30 2.22 -21.52
N LEU A 55 18.12 2.61 -22.79
CA LEU A 55 17.00 3.47 -23.19
C LEU A 55 15.65 2.79 -22.99
N SER A 56 15.53 1.47 -23.20
CA SER A 56 14.28 0.75 -22.96
C SER A 56 13.94 0.68 -21.46
N MET A 57 14.95 0.58 -20.59
CA MET A 57 14.75 0.70 -19.14
C MET A 57 14.27 2.10 -18.74
N LEU A 58 14.86 3.15 -19.30
CA LEU A 58 14.42 4.54 -19.10
C LEU A 58 12.98 4.73 -19.59
N ALA A 59 12.64 4.20 -20.77
CA ALA A 59 11.30 4.26 -21.34
C ALA A 59 10.26 3.53 -20.47
N LEU A 60 10.61 2.36 -19.91
CA LEU A 60 9.76 1.65 -18.96
C LEU A 60 9.55 2.44 -17.67
N GLY A 61 10.59 3.10 -17.15
CA GLY A 61 10.48 3.98 -15.98
C GLY A 61 9.53 5.16 -16.23
N VAL A 62 9.65 5.83 -17.38
CA VAL A 62 8.73 6.92 -17.79
C VAL A 62 7.29 6.41 -17.95
N ALA A 63 7.11 5.27 -18.62
CA ALA A 63 5.79 4.69 -18.82
C ALA A 63 5.12 4.35 -17.48
N LEU A 64 5.90 3.86 -16.51
CA LEU A 64 5.41 3.53 -15.19
C LEU A 64 4.99 4.79 -14.40
N GLU A 65 5.79 5.86 -14.42
CA GLU A 65 5.42 7.14 -13.78
C GLU A 65 4.15 7.75 -14.38
N ILE A 66 4.02 7.72 -15.70
CA ILE A 66 2.79 8.15 -16.37
C ILE A 66 1.61 7.27 -15.92
N GLY A 67 1.81 5.96 -15.84
CA GLY A 67 0.82 5.00 -15.36
C GLY A 67 0.37 5.29 -13.92
N VAL A 68 1.31 5.52 -13.01
CA VAL A 68 1.04 5.89 -11.61
C VAL A 68 0.22 7.18 -11.54
N ASN A 69 0.62 8.21 -12.30
CA ASN A 69 -0.08 9.49 -12.30
C ASN A 69 -1.52 9.36 -12.83
N ILE A 70 -1.72 8.62 -13.93
CA ILE A 70 -3.07 8.36 -14.47
C ILE A 70 -3.90 7.53 -13.48
N SER A 71 -3.30 6.51 -12.86
CA SER A 71 -3.97 5.67 -11.87
C SER A 71 -4.43 6.49 -10.66
N ASN A 72 -3.57 7.37 -10.14
CA ASN A 72 -3.90 8.26 -9.02
C ASN A 72 -4.99 9.26 -9.39
N LYS A 73 -4.93 9.87 -10.59
CA LYS A 73 -5.93 10.85 -11.05
C LYS A 73 -7.31 10.22 -11.26
N ASN A 74 -7.36 8.98 -11.74
CA ASN A 74 -8.61 8.30 -12.08
C ASN A 74 -9.08 7.30 -11.02
N GLN A 75 -8.42 7.24 -9.85
CA GLN A 75 -8.70 6.27 -8.79
C GLN A 75 -8.62 4.80 -9.26
N GLY A 76 -7.71 4.52 -10.19
CA GLY A 76 -7.51 3.21 -10.80
C GLY A 76 -8.24 3.00 -12.13
N PHE A 77 -7.92 1.89 -12.79
CA PHE A 77 -8.51 1.48 -14.05
C PHE A 77 -9.72 0.60 -13.81
N SER A 78 -10.74 0.73 -14.66
CA SER A 78 -11.94 -0.10 -14.59
C SER A 78 -11.60 -1.56 -14.88
N VAL A 79 -12.05 -2.47 -14.02
CA VAL A 79 -11.90 -3.92 -14.22
C VAL A 79 -13.29 -4.53 -14.23
N PRO A 80 -13.57 -5.53 -15.09
CA PRO A 80 -14.80 -6.31 -15.00
C PRO A 80 -14.94 -6.95 -13.61
N GLU A 81 -16.13 -6.91 -13.02
CA GLU A 81 -16.42 -7.51 -11.71
C GLU A 81 -16.24 -9.03 -11.73
N THR A 82 -16.61 -9.66 -12.85
CA THR A 82 -16.38 -11.07 -13.09
C THR A 82 -15.15 -11.23 -13.98
N ASN A 83 -14.22 -12.08 -13.55
CA ASN A 83 -13.02 -12.35 -14.32
C ASN A 83 -13.40 -12.96 -15.68
N PRO A 84 -13.15 -12.27 -16.81
CA PRO A 84 -13.54 -12.78 -18.13
C PRO A 84 -12.71 -14.01 -18.54
N LEU A 85 -11.54 -14.20 -17.93
CA LEU A 85 -10.64 -15.33 -18.20
C LEU A 85 -10.78 -16.36 -17.08
N GLY A 86 -11.82 -17.18 -17.15
CA GLY A 86 -12.10 -18.21 -16.13
C GLY A 86 -11.00 -19.25 -15.92
N PHE A 87 -9.99 -19.33 -16.80
CA PHE A 87 -8.86 -20.25 -16.67
C PHE A 87 -7.69 -19.70 -15.84
N ALA A 88 -7.64 -18.40 -15.56
CA ALA A 88 -6.52 -17.76 -14.86
C ALA A 88 -7.02 -16.86 -13.75
N SER A 89 -6.40 -16.88 -12.57
CA SER A 89 -6.78 -15.96 -11.49
C SER A 89 -6.40 -14.51 -11.83
N ALA A 90 -7.18 -13.55 -11.32
CA ALA A 90 -6.84 -12.13 -11.49
C ALA A 90 -5.44 -11.83 -10.94
N GLN A 91 -5.08 -12.40 -9.78
CA GLN A 91 -3.75 -12.26 -9.19
C GLN A 91 -2.63 -12.77 -10.10
N PHE A 92 -2.87 -13.87 -10.82
CA PHE A 92 -1.92 -14.40 -11.79
C PHE A 92 -1.73 -13.41 -12.94
N LEU A 93 -2.80 -12.87 -13.52
CA LEU A 93 -2.73 -11.89 -14.60
C LEU A 93 -1.98 -10.61 -14.19
N LEU A 94 -2.24 -10.12 -12.98
CA LEU A 94 -1.57 -8.93 -12.43
C LEU A 94 -0.05 -9.12 -12.26
N SER A 95 0.40 -10.33 -11.96
CA SER A 95 1.83 -10.63 -11.78
C SER A 95 2.52 -11.05 -13.08
N PHE A 96 1.82 -11.80 -13.94
CA PHE A 96 2.39 -12.41 -15.14
C PHE A 96 2.57 -11.41 -16.29
N VAL A 97 1.58 -10.56 -16.55
CA VAL A 97 1.63 -9.61 -17.68
C VAL A 97 2.79 -8.62 -17.56
N PRO A 98 3.05 -7.97 -16.41
CA PRO A 98 4.21 -7.09 -16.26
C PRO A 98 5.53 -7.83 -16.47
N THR A 99 5.62 -9.07 -15.99
CA THR A 99 6.82 -9.90 -16.09
C THR A 99 7.21 -10.18 -17.56
N ILE A 100 6.23 -10.35 -18.46
CA ILE A 100 6.49 -10.53 -19.91
C ILE A 100 7.23 -9.34 -20.50
N PHE A 101 6.92 -8.10 -20.08
CA PHE A 101 7.60 -6.90 -20.58
C PHE A 101 9.02 -6.75 -20.05
N VAL A 102 9.26 -7.26 -18.84
CA VAL A 102 10.53 -7.09 -18.12
C VAL A 102 11.57 -8.15 -18.52
N ILE A 103 11.16 -9.40 -18.77
CA ILE A 103 12.06 -10.53 -19.10
C ILE A 103 12.99 -10.22 -20.30
N PRO A 104 12.52 -9.74 -21.46
CA PRO A 104 13.39 -9.50 -22.61
C PRO A 104 14.45 -8.43 -22.33
N VAL A 105 14.07 -7.36 -21.61
CA VAL A 105 15.00 -6.28 -21.24
C VAL A 105 16.04 -6.78 -20.25
N ALA A 106 15.62 -7.55 -19.24
CA ALA A 106 16.54 -8.16 -18.28
C ALA A 106 17.52 -9.14 -18.93
N PHE A 107 17.04 -9.94 -19.91
CA PHE A 107 17.90 -10.84 -20.67
C PHE A 107 18.94 -10.08 -21.51
N LEU A 108 18.52 -9.07 -22.27
CA LEU A 108 19.43 -8.23 -23.06
C LEU A 108 20.46 -7.53 -22.18
N TRP A 109 20.04 -7.04 -21.01
CA TRP A 109 20.92 -6.42 -20.04
C TRP A 109 21.97 -7.39 -19.50
N ARG A 110 21.55 -8.61 -19.14
CA ARG A 110 22.45 -9.66 -18.65
C ARG A 110 23.50 -10.02 -19.70
N GLU A 111 23.08 -10.22 -20.96
CA GLU A 111 24.02 -10.51 -22.05
C GLU A 111 25.00 -9.35 -22.27
N LEU A 112 24.52 -8.10 -22.19
CA LEU A 112 25.38 -6.91 -22.28
C LEU A 112 26.43 -6.87 -21.18
N ASP A 113 26.05 -7.05 -19.91
CA ASP A 113 26.99 -7.10 -18.78
C ASP A 113 28.02 -8.21 -18.94
N TRP A 114 27.58 -9.40 -19.36
CA TRP A 114 28.45 -10.54 -19.61
C TRP A 114 29.51 -10.22 -20.69
N TYR A 115 29.09 -9.65 -21.82
CA TYR A 115 30.01 -9.17 -22.85
C TYR A 115 30.84 -7.95 -22.42
N LEU A 116 30.39 -7.16 -21.44
CA LEU A 116 31.24 -6.10 -20.91
C LEU A 116 32.44 -6.70 -20.16
N ARG A 117 32.18 -7.66 -19.26
CA ARG A 117 33.18 -8.34 -18.43
C ARG A 117 34.17 -9.15 -19.27
N TRP A 118 33.69 -9.91 -20.25
CA TRP A 118 34.54 -10.69 -21.14
C TRP A 118 35.53 -9.85 -21.94
N TYR A 119 35.20 -8.61 -22.27
CA TYR A 119 36.08 -7.74 -23.04
C TYR A 119 37.06 -6.95 -22.17
N GLN A 120 36.87 -6.89 -20.85
CA GLN A 120 37.64 -6.04 -19.96
C GLN A 120 39.14 -6.37 -19.95
N PRO A 121 39.60 -7.64 -19.83
CA PRO A 121 41.03 -7.95 -19.84
C PRO A 121 41.72 -7.51 -21.14
N TYR A 122 41.03 -7.66 -22.27
CA TYR A 122 41.53 -7.25 -23.57
C TYR A 122 41.65 -5.72 -23.70
N VAL A 123 40.73 -4.97 -23.06
CA VAL A 123 40.84 -3.51 -23.00
C VAL A 123 42.08 -3.09 -22.19
N VAL A 124 42.37 -3.76 -21.07
CA VAL A 124 43.59 -3.50 -20.27
C VAL A 124 44.84 -3.79 -21.09
N LEU A 125 44.92 -4.97 -21.73
CA LEU A 125 46.03 -5.34 -22.62
C LEU A 125 46.21 -4.35 -23.78
N SER A 126 45.13 -3.75 -24.29
CA SER A 126 45.21 -2.78 -25.39
C SER A 126 45.84 -1.44 -24.99
N ARG A 127 45.82 -1.08 -23.69
CA ARG A 127 46.52 0.10 -23.18
C ARG A 127 48.04 -0.12 -23.13
N GLY A 128 48.46 -1.38 -23.02
CA GLY A 128 49.86 -1.80 -22.93
C GLY A 128 50.40 -1.77 -21.50
N ASN A 129 51.56 -2.40 -21.30
CA ASN A 129 52.28 -2.48 -20.02
C ASN A 129 51.46 -3.11 -18.86
N ALA A 130 50.55 -4.05 -19.16
CA ALA A 130 49.74 -4.70 -18.14
C ALA A 130 50.58 -5.75 -17.39
N SER A 131 50.46 -5.81 -16.05
CA SER A 131 51.06 -6.91 -15.29
C SER A 131 50.33 -8.23 -15.54
N VAL A 132 50.89 -9.33 -15.05
CA VAL A 132 50.29 -10.67 -15.15
C VAL A 132 48.89 -10.67 -14.53
N GLU A 133 48.78 -10.08 -13.35
CA GLU A 133 47.58 -10.04 -12.50
C GLU A 133 46.51 -9.10 -13.07
N GLU A 134 46.92 -8.01 -13.71
CA GLU A 134 46.02 -7.03 -14.34
C GLU A 134 45.61 -7.41 -15.78
N GLY A 135 46.32 -8.36 -16.39
CA GLY A 135 46.13 -8.73 -17.80
C GLY A 135 45.59 -10.13 -17.98
N ILE A 136 46.48 -11.11 -17.96
CA ILE A 136 46.19 -12.50 -18.39
C ILE A 136 45.48 -13.30 -17.30
N LEU A 137 45.83 -13.10 -16.03
CA LEU A 137 45.20 -13.79 -14.89
C LEU A 137 43.93 -13.09 -14.40
N LEU A 138 43.55 -11.97 -15.02
CA LEU A 138 42.39 -11.20 -14.61
C LEU A 138 41.10 -11.93 -15.00
N ASP A 139 40.56 -12.71 -14.07
CA ASP A 139 39.29 -13.42 -14.23
C ASP A 139 38.11 -12.65 -13.60
N TYR A 140 37.25 -12.08 -14.46
CA TYR A 140 36.00 -11.44 -14.05
C TYR A 140 34.79 -12.39 -14.02
N VAL A 141 34.99 -13.70 -14.22
CA VAL A 141 33.93 -14.73 -14.31
C VAL A 141 33.55 -15.31 -12.94
N VAL A 142 34.41 -15.22 -11.92
CA VAL A 142 34.11 -15.71 -10.56
C VAL A 142 33.45 -14.61 -9.73
N VAL A 143 32.12 -14.66 -9.57
CA VAL A 143 31.27 -13.48 -9.29
C VAL A 143 30.99 -13.14 -7.82
N PHE A 144 31.39 -13.93 -6.81
CA PHE A 144 30.86 -13.67 -5.45
C PHE A 144 31.78 -12.92 -4.46
N TRP A 145 33.12 -13.01 -4.58
CA TRP A 145 34.04 -12.42 -3.58
C TRP A 145 35.13 -11.49 -4.14
N SER A 146 35.49 -11.63 -5.42
CA SER A 146 36.41 -10.75 -6.17
C SER A 146 35.86 -9.35 -6.42
N ALA A 147 34.55 -9.21 -6.24
CA ALA A 147 33.77 -8.01 -6.37
C ALA A 147 34.19 -6.92 -5.37
N PHE A 148 34.33 -7.30 -4.10
CA PHE A 148 34.71 -6.38 -3.02
C PHE A 148 36.17 -5.91 -3.14
N THR A 149 37.05 -6.76 -3.68
CA THR A 149 38.47 -6.43 -3.89
C THR A 149 38.72 -5.63 -5.16
N ALA A 150 37.95 -5.85 -6.23
CA ALA A 150 37.98 -5.03 -7.44
C ALA A 150 37.40 -3.63 -7.22
N CYS A 151 36.39 -3.50 -6.34
CA CYS A 151 35.83 -2.21 -5.92
C CYS A 151 36.84 -1.34 -5.16
N ALA A 152 37.79 -1.96 -4.45
CA ALA A 152 38.83 -1.26 -3.69
C ALA A 152 40.04 -0.83 -4.53
N THR A 153 40.35 -1.52 -5.64
CA THR A 153 41.62 -1.32 -6.36
C THR A 153 41.57 -0.33 -7.52
N TYR A 154 40.41 -0.05 -8.13
CA TYR A 154 40.33 0.95 -9.20
C TYR A 154 39.04 1.81 -9.14
N LEU A 155 39.27 3.12 -8.90
CA LEU A 155 38.36 4.19 -8.47
C LEU A 155 37.10 4.49 -9.35
N LEU A 156 36.77 3.65 -10.33
CA LEU A 156 35.65 3.88 -11.26
C LEU A 156 34.74 2.65 -11.50
N GLN A 157 34.97 1.52 -10.83
CA GLN A 157 34.12 0.33 -10.92
C GLN A 157 33.04 0.09 -9.82
N PRO A 158 32.77 0.95 -8.80
CA PRO A 158 31.71 0.66 -7.82
C PRO A 158 30.27 0.66 -8.40
N LEU A 159 30.08 1.16 -9.61
CA LEU A 159 28.76 1.25 -10.26
C LEU A 159 28.30 -0.08 -10.89
N GLY A 160 29.23 -1.01 -11.12
CA GLY A 160 28.97 -2.29 -11.81
C GLY A 160 28.42 -3.42 -10.93
N GLU A 161 28.42 -3.27 -9.60
CA GLU A 161 27.95 -4.34 -8.70
C GLU A 161 26.57 -4.07 -8.11
N LEU A 162 26.16 -2.81 -8.03
CA LEU A 162 24.73 -2.47 -7.97
C LEU A 162 23.97 -2.99 -9.22
N HIS A 163 24.67 -3.27 -10.34
CA HIS A 163 24.10 -3.67 -11.63
C HIS A 163 23.63 -5.14 -11.71
N ASN A 164 24.30 -6.10 -11.07
CA ASN A 164 24.00 -7.54 -11.28
C ASN A 164 23.00 -8.13 -10.31
N VAL A 165 22.97 -7.66 -9.06
CA VAL A 165 21.94 -8.07 -8.11
C VAL A 165 20.63 -7.33 -8.38
N SER A 166 20.66 -6.07 -8.84
CA SER A 166 19.44 -5.29 -9.09
C SER A 166 18.66 -5.70 -10.36
N GLY A 167 19.34 -6.12 -11.43
CA GLY A 167 18.69 -6.37 -12.72
C GLY A 167 17.69 -7.53 -12.72
N ILE A 168 17.87 -8.54 -11.86
CA ILE A 168 17.01 -9.74 -11.86
C ILE A 168 16.16 -9.79 -10.59
N THR A 169 16.73 -9.53 -9.41
CA THR A 169 15.97 -9.57 -8.15
C THR A 169 15.05 -8.37 -7.97
N THR A 170 15.49 -7.16 -8.32
CA THR A 170 14.61 -5.98 -8.27
C THR A 170 13.49 -6.10 -9.30
N HIS A 171 13.78 -6.60 -10.50
CA HIS A 171 12.83 -6.69 -11.59
C HIS A 171 11.71 -7.72 -11.38
N MET A 172 12.01 -8.85 -10.73
CA MET A 172 11.03 -9.91 -10.44
C MET A 172 10.22 -9.66 -9.16
N VAL A 173 10.84 -9.07 -8.13
CA VAL A 173 10.19 -8.88 -6.82
C VAL A 173 9.26 -7.65 -6.80
N THR A 174 9.61 -6.56 -7.50
CA THR A 174 8.75 -5.37 -7.52
C THR A 174 7.62 -5.47 -8.53
N ALA A 175 7.81 -6.15 -9.68
CA ALA A 175 6.79 -6.24 -10.73
C ALA A 175 5.46 -6.88 -10.26
N SER A 176 5.53 -7.83 -9.33
CA SER A 176 4.36 -8.55 -8.80
C SER A 176 3.53 -7.77 -7.76
N SER A 177 4.06 -6.68 -7.21
CA SER A 177 3.40 -5.89 -6.15
C SER A 177 2.88 -4.52 -6.60
N ILE A 178 3.17 -4.12 -7.84
CA ILE A 178 2.78 -2.81 -8.39
C ILE A 178 1.29 -2.75 -8.68
N PHE A 179 0.75 -3.81 -9.28
CA PHE A 179 -0.64 -3.88 -9.69
C PHE A 179 -1.47 -4.58 -8.61
N GLN A 180 -2.50 -3.90 -8.12
CA GLN A 180 -3.40 -4.44 -7.11
C GLN A 180 -4.84 -4.12 -7.48
N ILE A 181 -5.75 -5.06 -7.21
CA ILE A 181 -7.19 -4.80 -7.27
C ILE A 181 -7.60 -4.28 -5.89
N GLN A 182 -8.10 -3.05 -5.86
CA GLN A 182 -8.62 -2.42 -4.64
C GLN A 182 -10.09 -2.06 -4.85
N GLN A 183 -10.89 -2.23 -3.81
CA GLN A 183 -12.26 -1.71 -3.77
C GLN A 183 -12.21 -0.20 -3.56
N ARG A 184 -12.81 0.56 -4.47
CA ARG A 184 -12.90 2.03 -4.38
C ARG A 184 -14.36 2.43 -4.48
N SER A 185 -14.76 3.41 -3.67
CA SER A 185 -16.10 3.99 -3.76
C SER A 185 -16.22 4.78 -5.05
N MET A 186 -17.30 4.52 -5.80
CA MET A 186 -17.61 5.22 -7.03
C MET A 186 -19.04 5.72 -6.98
N PHE A 187 -19.22 6.98 -7.37
CA PHE A 187 -20.52 7.61 -7.47
C PHE A 187 -21.08 7.44 -8.89
N SER A 188 -22.31 6.93 -8.97
CA SER A 188 -23.09 6.84 -10.20
C SER A 188 -24.41 7.57 -10.02
N ASN A 189 -24.78 8.39 -10.98
CA ASN A 189 -26.07 9.07 -10.95
C ASN A 189 -27.17 8.06 -11.31
N THR A 190 -28.16 7.95 -10.44
CA THR A 190 -29.34 7.11 -10.63
C THR A 190 -30.59 7.92 -10.28
N THR A 191 -31.76 7.33 -10.44
CA THR A 191 -33.03 7.94 -10.06
C THR A 191 -33.79 6.98 -9.16
N VAL A 192 -34.42 7.51 -8.11
CA VAL A 192 -35.31 6.75 -7.24
C VAL A 192 -36.71 7.33 -7.25
N THR A 193 -37.69 6.50 -6.95
CA THR A 193 -39.08 6.93 -6.80
C THR A 193 -39.34 7.16 -5.32
N SER A 194 -39.48 8.41 -4.91
CA SER A 194 -40.05 8.74 -3.60
C SER A 194 -41.52 8.36 -3.59
N THR A 195 -41.95 7.69 -2.53
CA THR A 195 -43.32 7.19 -2.31
C THR A 195 -44.09 8.03 -1.29
N ARG A 196 -43.40 9.00 -0.66
CA ARG A 196 -43.93 9.81 0.43
C ARG A 196 -43.52 11.26 0.27
N THR A 197 -44.38 12.16 0.70
CA THR A 197 -44.13 13.61 0.74
C THR A 197 -44.70 14.19 2.03
N ILE A 198 -44.23 15.37 2.43
CA ILE A 198 -44.73 16.01 3.65
C ILE A 198 -46.22 16.34 3.48
N GLY A 199 -47.04 15.80 4.38
CA GLY A 199 -48.47 16.03 4.41
C GLY A 199 -49.13 15.31 5.57
N LEU A 200 -50.25 15.85 6.06
CA LEU A 200 -50.99 15.25 7.16
C LEU A 200 -51.85 14.08 6.64
N THR A 201 -51.69 12.90 7.24
CA THR A 201 -52.51 11.74 6.92
C THR A 201 -54.00 11.97 7.25
N PRO A 202 -54.94 11.55 6.40
CA PRO A 202 -56.38 11.75 6.65
C PRO A 202 -56.90 10.91 7.83
N ASP A 203 -56.20 9.83 8.20
CA ASP A 203 -56.62 8.89 9.25
C ASP A 203 -56.00 9.21 10.62
N VAL A 204 -55.51 10.42 10.84
CA VAL A 204 -54.83 10.82 12.09
C VAL A 204 -55.73 10.63 13.31
N ASP A 205 -57.03 10.87 13.17
CA ASP A 205 -58.05 10.73 14.23
C ASP A 205 -58.28 9.28 14.69
N GLN A 206 -57.83 8.28 13.91
CA GLN A 206 -57.99 6.87 14.26
C GLN A 206 -56.97 6.39 15.29
N LEU A 207 -55.94 7.19 15.58
CA LEU A 207 -54.86 6.94 16.53
C LEU A 207 -54.02 5.66 16.29
N ASN A 208 -54.18 5.01 15.14
CA ASN A 208 -53.47 3.76 14.80
C ASN A 208 -51.95 3.94 14.77
N ALA A 209 -51.48 5.02 14.13
CA ALA A 209 -50.06 5.33 14.01
C ALA A 209 -49.40 5.56 15.38
N PHE A 210 -50.11 6.23 16.31
CA PHE A 210 -49.61 6.54 17.64
C PHE A 210 -49.49 5.28 18.51
N VAL A 211 -50.50 4.40 18.51
CA VAL A 211 -50.40 3.10 19.21
C VAL A 211 -49.29 2.23 18.64
N ALA A 212 -49.15 2.18 17.30
CA ALA A 212 -48.12 1.37 16.66
C ALA A 212 -46.70 1.89 16.97
N ALA A 213 -46.50 3.21 16.94
CA ALA A 213 -45.24 3.85 17.33
C ALA A 213 -44.90 3.57 18.79
N ALA A 214 -45.88 3.65 19.70
CA ALA A 214 -45.67 3.34 21.11
C ALA A 214 -45.32 1.86 21.34
N GLY A 215 -45.99 0.94 20.63
CA GLY A 215 -45.66 -0.49 20.69
C GLY A 215 -44.26 -0.81 20.16
N PHE A 216 -43.81 -0.11 19.12
CA PHE A 216 -42.43 -0.24 18.64
C PHE A 216 -41.43 0.31 19.65
N ALA A 217 -41.68 1.49 20.23
CA ALA A 217 -40.79 2.07 21.25
C ALA A 217 -40.66 1.14 22.47
N ASP A 218 -41.75 0.49 22.90
CA ASP A 218 -41.71 -0.52 23.96
C ASP A 218 -40.86 -1.74 23.58
N ALA A 219 -41.06 -2.26 22.37
CA ALA A 219 -40.28 -3.40 21.86
C ALA A 219 -38.80 -3.05 21.67
N ALA A 220 -38.50 -1.82 21.25
CA ALA A 220 -37.15 -1.33 21.03
C ALA A 220 -36.39 -1.13 22.34
N ALA A 221 -37.05 -0.53 23.34
CA ALA A 221 -36.52 -0.45 24.70
C ALA A 221 -36.22 -1.84 25.28
N PHE A 222 -37.13 -2.80 25.08
CA PHE A 222 -36.98 -4.13 25.67
C PHE A 222 -35.91 -5.01 25.01
N ASN A 223 -35.82 -4.99 23.68
CA ASN A 223 -34.93 -5.87 22.91
C ASN A 223 -33.71 -5.15 22.33
N ASN A 224 -33.50 -3.88 22.68
CA ASN A 224 -32.45 -3.04 22.12
C ASN A 224 -32.47 -3.03 20.57
N LEU A 225 -33.67 -2.79 20.00
CA LEU A 225 -33.84 -2.75 18.54
C LEU A 225 -33.31 -1.42 17.98
N THR A 226 -32.70 -1.50 16.80
CA THR A 226 -32.32 -0.32 16.03
C THR A 226 -33.54 0.43 15.50
N ASP A 227 -33.35 1.71 15.18
CA ASP A 227 -34.39 2.49 14.51
C ASP A 227 -34.85 1.82 13.20
N PRO A 228 -36.16 1.85 12.91
CA PRO A 228 -36.70 1.22 11.72
C PRO A 228 -36.37 2.05 10.46
N PRO A 229 -36.58 1.49 9.25
CA PRO A 229 -36.28 2.18 8.00
C PRO A 229 -36.90 3.58 7.93
N PHE A 230 -36.14 4.54 7.41
CA PHE A 230 -36.53 5.94 7.26
C PHE A 230 -36.72 6.75 8.56
N VAL A 231 -36.24 6.25 9.69
CA VAL A 231 -36.17 6.95 10.97
C VAL A 231 -34.75 6.87 11.54
N GLN A 232 -34.24 7.98 12.09
CA GLN A 232 -32.94 7.99 12.78
C GLN A 232 -32.88 9.13 13.80
N ALA A 233 -32.70 8.83 15.08
CA ALA A 233 -32.36 9.81 16.13
C ALA A 233 -33.22 11.10 16.13
N GLY A 234 -34.55 10.97 16.00
CA GLY A 234 -35.48 12.11 15.95
C GLY A 234 -35.84 12.58 14.53
N TRP A 235 -35.18 12.07 13.50
CA TRP A 235 -35.51 12.33 12.11
C TRP A 235 -36.46 11.29 11.56
N ALA A 236 -37.46 11.73 10.81
CA ALA A 236 -38.25 10.92 9.91
C ALA A 236 -38.12 11.48 8.49
N THR A 237 -37.76 10.64 7.52
CA THR A 237 -37.62 11.08 6.12
C THR A 237 -38.71 10.52 5.24
N ALA A 238 -38.98 11.19 4.12
CA ALA A 238 -39.82 10.63 3.07
C ALA A 238 -39.22 9.33 2.52
N GLU A 239 -40.06 8.30 2.46
CA GLU A 239 -39.70 6.99 1.93
C GLU A 239 -39.46 7.05 0.42
N PHE A 240 -38.56 6.20 -0.05
CA PHE A 240 -38.28 6.01 -1.46
C PHE A 240 -38.01 4.54 -1.80
N VAL A 241 -38.36 4.15 -3.01
CA VAL A 241 -38.10 2.81 -3.53
C VAL A 241 -36.64 2.73 -3.97
N ILE A 242 -35.89 1.89 -3.27
CA ILE A 242 -34.53 1.54 -3.63
C ILE A 242 -34.58 0.64 -4.88
N PRO A 243 -33.90 0.99 -5.99
CA PRO A 243 -33.90 0.19 -7.20
C PRO A 243 -33.28 -1.18 -6.93
N SER A 244 -33.96 -2.25 -7.36
CA SER A 244 -33.48 -3.62 -7.23
C SER A 244 -32.38 -3.89 -8.25
N GLY A 245 -31.14 -3.53 -7.92
CA GLY A 245 -29.92 -3.90 -8.64
C GLY A 245 -29.12 -4.97 -7.91
N ASN A 246 -28.14 -5.58 -8.58
CA ASN A 246 -27.24 -6.60 -8.01
C ASN A 246 -26.24 -6.05 -6.98
N ASP A 247 -26.20 -4.74 -6.76
CA ASP A 247 -25.23 -4.06 -5.89
C ASP A 247 -25.72 -4.04 -4.43
N LEU A 248 -25.72 -5.21 -3.78
CA LEU A 248 -26.17 -5.36 -2.40
C LEU A 248 -25.34 -4.55 -1.39
N ASN A 249 -24.09 -4.19 -1.72
CA ASN A 249 -23.15 -3.46 -0.86
C ASN A 249 -22.95 -2.01 -1.31
N ALA A 250 -24.02 -1.34 -1.71
CA ALA A 250 -23.98 0.06 -2.08
C ALA A 250 -24.79 0.93 -1.10
N THR A 251 -24.38 2.18 -1.00
CA THR A 251 -25.08 3.25 -0.29
C THR A 251 -25.76 4.14 -1.32
N ILE A 252 -26.98 4.57 -1.05
CA ILE A 252 -27.69 5.51 -1.91
C ILE A 252 -27.89 6.82 -1.17
N LYS A 253 -27.47 7.91 -1.82
CA LYS A 253 -27.60 9.27 -1.33
C LYS A 253 -28.70 9.96 -2.13
N VAL A 254 -29.73 10.43 -1.44
CA VAL A 254 -30.96 10.94 -2.04
C VAL A 254 -31.34 12.26 -1.38
N ASP A 255 -31.58 13.29 -2.20
CA ASP A 255 -32.13 14.54 -1.72
C ASP A 255 -33.65 14.40 -1.59
N THR A 256 -34.13 14.35 -0.36
CA THR A 256 -35.51 14.09 0.02
C THR A 256 -35.99 15.12 1.06
N THR A 257 -37.18 14.91 1.59
CA THR A 257 -37.72 15.74 2.67
C THR A 257 -37.68 15.00 4.00
N GLY A 258 -37.49 15.74 5.09
CA GLY A 258 -37.40 15.21 6.44
C GLY A 258 -38.15 16.07 7.44
N VAL A 259 -38.66 15.42 8.48
CA VAL A 259 -39.24 16.06 9.66
C VAL A 259 -38.36 15.70 10.84
N GLN A 260 -37.84 16.70 11.52
CA GLN A 260 -37.12 16.55 12.77
C GLN A 260 -38.07 16.79 13.94
N THR A 261 -38.16 15.82 14.84
CA THR A 261 -38.88 15.94 16.09
C THR A 261 -37.90 16.18 17.23
N HIS A 262 -38.19 17.18 18.06
CA HIS A 262 -37.49 17.35 19.33
C HIS A 262 -38.51 17.27 20.46
N PRO A 263 -38.34 16.38 21.45
CA PRO A 263 -39.27 16.30 22.56
C PRO A 263 -39.13 17.47 23.56
N ASN A 264 -37.98 18.16 23.57
CA ASN A 264 -37.62 19.21 24.53
C ASN A 264 -38.04 18.86 25.96
N CYS A 265 -37.52 17.73 26.45
CA CYS A 265 -37.77 17.28 27.81
C CYS A 265 -36.83 17.98 28.79
N GLU A 266 -37.36 18.34 29.96
CA GLU A 266 -36.66 18.98 31.05
C GLU A 266 -37.13 18.42 32.40
N ASN A 267 -36.25 18.47 33.38
CA ASN A 267 -36.61 18.11 34.75
C ASN A 267 -37.50 19.17 35.39
N ALA A 268 -38.35 18.73 36.32
CA ALA A 268 -39.07 19.63 37.19
C ALA A 268 -38.13 20.53 38.00
N ARG A 269 -38.54 21.77 38.22
CA ARG A 269 -37.85 22.68 39.15
C ARG A 269 -37.97 22.15 40.58
N ASN A 270 -39.19 21.78 40.98
CA ASN A 270 -39.51 21.15 42.25
C ASN A 270 -40.48 19.99 42.00
N THR A 271 -40.24 18.84 42.64
CA THR A 271 -41.20 17.74 42.72
C THR A 271 -41.33 17.34 44.18
N THR A 272 -42.55 17.38 44.72
CA THR A 272 -42.85 17.02 46.10
C THR A 272 -44.01 16.05 46.15
N PHE A 273 -43.87 15.00 46.95
CA PHE A 273 -44.97 14.07 47.24
C PHE A 273 -45.63 14.47 48.56
N ASN A 274 -46.94 14.68 48.53
CA ASN A 274 -47.73 14.96 49.72
C ASN A 274 -48.40 13.66 50.21
N PRO A 275 -47.92 13.05 51.32
CA PRO A 275 -48.46 11.78 51.80
C PRO A 275 -49.86 11.90 52.40
N ALA A 276 -50.32 13.10 52.79
CA ALA A 276 -51.64 13.31 53.38
C ALA A 276 -52.75 13.26 52.32
N THR A 277 -52.46 13.75 51.12
CA THR A 277 -53.41 13.78 49.99
C THR A 277 -53.09 12.70 48.95
N SER A 278 -51.97 11.99 49.10
CA SER A 278 -51.41 11.06 48.12
C SER A 278 -51.31 11.70 46.73
N THR A 279 -50.77 12.91 46.67
CA THR A 279 -50.61 13.65 45.40
C THR A 279 -49.14 14.00 45.15
N ILE A 280 -48.74 13.95 43.88
CA ILE A 280 -47.46 14.47 43.41
C ILE A 280 -47.73 15.90 42.95
N GLU A 281 -47.10 16.87 43.60
CA GLU A 281 -47.09 18.26 43.20
C GLU A 281 -45.76 18.57 42.51
N SER A 282 -45.81 19.07 41.28
CA SER A 282 -44.61 19.38 40.51
C SER A 282 -44.74 20.69 39.77
N MET A 283 -43.61 21.39 39.61
CA MET A 283 -43.52 22.67 38.93
C MET A 283 -42.46 22.61 37.82
N SER A 284 -42.85 22.94 36.60
CA SER A 284 -41.93 23.06 35.46
C SER A 284 -41.01 24.27 35.59
N ILE A 285 -39.99 24.36 34.73
CA ILE A 285 -39.11 25.53 34.60
C ILE A 285 -39.88 26.74 34.03
N SER A 286 -40.95 26.50 33.28
CA SER A 286 -41.89 27.51 32.77
C SER A 286 -42.98 27.91 33.77
N ASP A 287 -42.79 27.63 35.06
CA ASP A 287 -43.70 27.91 36.18
C ASP A 287 -45.11 27.27 36.02
N CYS A 288 -45.20 26.14 35.31
CA CYS A 288 -46.41 25.34 35.22
C CYS A 288 -46.51 24.39 36.42
N ALA A 289 -47.49 24.61 37.29
CA ALA A 289 -47.76 23.71 38.41
C ALA A 289 -48.81 22.67 38.02
N GLN A 290 -48.52 21.39 38.26
CA GLN A 290 -49.44 20.28 38.04
C GLN A 290 -49.46 19.36 39.26
N SER A 291 -50.66 18.93 39.66
CA SER A 291 -50.86 17.96 40.73
C SER A 291 -51.50 16.67 40.20
N VAL A 292 -50.92 15.51 40.50
CA VAL A 292 -51.45 14.20 40.08
C VAL A 292 -51.71 13.31 41.28
N PRO A 293 -52.91 12.70 41.41
CA PRO A 293 -53.19 11.74 42.47
C PRO A 293 -52.50 10.40 42.20
N VAL A 294 -51.92 9.80 43.24
CA VAL A 294 -51.32 8.46 43.22
C VAL A 294 -51.88 7.59 44.33
N ASN A 295 -51.93 6.27 44.12
CA ASN A 295 -52.47 5.34 45.11
C ASN A 295 -51.33 4.65 45.88
N THR A 296 -51.05 5.06 47.11
CA THR A 296 -49.94 4.51 47.92
C THR A 296 -50.07 3.00 48.23
N SER A 297 -51.24 2.38 48.03
CA SER A 297 -51.41 0.92 48.16
C SER A 297 -50.80 0.11 47.01
N LEU A 298 -50.43 0.77 45.90
CA LEU A 298 -49.81 0.16 44.74
C LEU A 298 -48.33 0.55 44.70
N GLY A 299 -47.43 -0.45 44.71
CA GLY A 299 -45.99 -0.20 44.92
C GLY A 299 -45.30 0.59 43.80
N ILE A 300 -45.72 0.44 42.55
CA ILE A 300 -45.14 1.12 41.39
C ILE A 300 -46.26 1.72 40.55
N GLN A 301 -46.16 3.01 40.26
CA GLN A 301 -47.10 3.73 39.40
C GLN A 301 -46.36 4.70 38.48
N TYR A 302 -46.93 4.89 37.30
CA TYR A 302 -46.42 5.81 36.30
C TYR A 302 -47.59 6.32 35.45
N GLY A 303 -47.39 7.46 34.80
CA GLY A 303 -48.37 7.98 33.86
C GLY A 303 -47.90 9.26 33.19
N VAL A 304 -48.81 9.83 32.40
CA VAL A 304 -48.58 11.09 31.69
C VAL A 304 -49.85 11.92 31.70
N VAL A 305 -49.70 13.22 31.91
CA VAL A 305 -50.80 14.20 31.91
C VAL A 305 -50.45 15.38 31.01
N SER A 306 -51.45 15.99 30.37
CA SER A 306 -51.26 17.23 29.60
C SER A 306 -51.15 18.43 30.54
N LEU A 307 -50.54 19.50 30.04
CA LEU A 307 -50.29 20.73 30.78
C LEU A 307 -50.96 21.91 30.08
N GLU A 308 -51.88 22.56 30.78
CA GLU A 308 -52.56 23.78 30.33
C GLU A 308 -51.74 25.03 30.70
N CYS A 309 -50.55 25.17 30.11
CA CYS A 309 -49.68 26.28 30.49
C CYS A 309 -48.81 26.83 29.34
N GLY A 310 -48.36 28.08 29.51
CA GLY A 310 -47.56 28.80 28.52
C GLY A 310 -48.31 29.02 27.21
N SER A 311 -47.58 28.94 26.08
CA SER A 311 -48.15 29.05 24.72
C SER A 311 -49.04 27.86 24.32
N GLY A 312 -49.13 26.82 25.15
CA GLY A 312 -49.94 25.63 24.89
C GLY A 312 -51.33 25.67 25.51
N ALA A 313 -51.64 26.62 26.39
CA ALA A 313 -52.91 26.65 27.14
C ALA A 313 -54.15 26.76 26.24
N ASP A 314 -54.04 27.49 25.13
CA ASP A 314 -55.14 27.67 24.16
C ASP A 314 -55.21 26.56 23.10
N LEU A 315 -54.26 25.61 23.11
CA LEU A 315 -54.22 24.51 22.16
C LEU A 315 -55.05 23.32 22.66
N GLY A 316 -55.54 22.51 21.72
CA GLY A 316 -56.19 21.23 22.03
C GLY A 316 -55.27 20.31 22.85
N VAL A 317 -55.85 19.43 23.66
CA VAL A 317 -55.13 18.55 24.61
C VAL A 317 -54.04 17.72 23.92
N GLU A 318 -54.23 17.39 22.65
CA GLU A 318 -53.30 16.64 21.80
C GLU A 318 -52.07 17.43 21.33
N PHE A 319 -52.07 18.75 21.45
CA PHE A 319 -50.96 19.65 21.12
C PHE A 319 -50.32 20.29 22.35
N GLN A 320 -50.91 20.06 23.54
CA GLN A 320 -50.38 20.58 24.80
C GLN A 320 -49.09 19.86 25.20
N PRO A 321 -48.16 20.55 25.89
CA PRO A 321 -47.03 19.91 26.56
C PRO A 321 -47.50 18.84 27.55
N VAL A 322 -46.61 17.92 27.90
CA VAL A 322 -46.94 16.78 28.76
C VAL A 322 -45.98 16.66 29.94
N MET A 323 -46.50 16.20 31.07
CA MET A 323 -45.73 15.83 32.24
C MET A 323 -45.79 14.32 32.43
N PHE A 324 -44.65 13.65 32.28
CA PHE A 324 -44.45 12.27 32.69
C PHE A 324 -44.17 12.24 34.19
N TRP A 325 -44.79 11.29 34.89
CA TRP A 325 -44.61 11.13 36.32
C TRP A 325 -44.39 9.66 36.67
N TYR A 326 -43.51 9.45 37.65
CA TYR A 326 -43.07 8.14 38.12
C TYR A 326 -43.08 8.13 39.63
N PHE A 327 -43.66 7.09 40.21
CA PHE A 327 -43.83 6.91 41.65
C PHE A 327 -43.39 5.52 42.05
N HIS A 328 -42.53 5.46 43.07
CA HIS A 328 -42.02 4.21 43.62
C HIS A 328 -41.83 4.34 45.13
N GLN A 329 -41.98 3.21 45.83
CA GLN A 329 -41.60 3.08 47.23
C GLN A 329 -40.23 2.41 47.32
N ARG A 330 -39.25 3.15 47.85
CA ARG A 330 -37.87 2.69 48.01
C ARG A 330 -37.80 1.46 48.91
N SER A 331 -37.05 0.44 48.51
CA SER A 331 -36.92 -0.83 49.24
C SER A 331 -36.13 -0.71 50.56
N ASP A 332 -35.26 0.29 50.67
CA ASP A 332 -34.28 0.38 51.77
C ASP A 332 -34.86 1.01 53.05
N ASN A 333 -35.75 1.99 52.89
CA ASN A 333 -36.29 2.82 53.97
C ASN A 333 -37.82 2.97 53.92
N GLU A 334 -38.49 2.29 52.98
CA GLU A 334 -39.93 2.37 52.74
C GLU A 334 -40.44 3.78 52.43
N GLU A 335 -39.57 4.73 52.08
CA GLU A 335 -39.94 6.09 51.71
C GLU A 335 -40.51 6.15 50.28
N TYR A 336 -41.49 7.04 50.09
CA TYR A 336 -42.11 7.27 48.79
C TYR A 336 -41.34 8.34 48.02
N GLU A 337 -40.85 7.99 46.83
CA GLU A 337 -40.13 8.88 45.94
C GLU A 337 -40.95 9.12 44.66
N ALA A 338 -40.97 10.38 44.22
CA ALA A 338 -41.64 10.79 43.00
C ALA A 338 -40.67 11.59 42.11
N ARG A 339 -40.69 11.28 40.81
CA ARG A 339 -39.94 12.01 39.78
C ARG A 339 -40.88 12.42 38.66
N THR A 340 -40.67 13.60 38.12
CA THR A 340 -41.48 14.11 37.00
C THR A 340 -40.60 14.75 35.94
N VAL A 341 -40.98 14.58 34.68
CA VAL A 341 -40.28 15.10 33.50
C VAL A 341 -41.29 15.83 32.64
N PHE A 342 -40.99 17.07 32.27
CA PHE A 342 -41.83 17.94 31.46
C PHE A 342 -41.30 17.94 30.03
N CYS A 343 -42.13 17.63 29.03
CA CYS A 343 -41.74 17.63 27.63
C CYS A 343 -42.65 18.52 26.79
N ALA A 344 -42.04 19.39 25.99
CA ALA A 344 -42.72 20.33 25.09
C ALA A 344 -42.28 20.05 23.64
N PRO A 345 -42.91 19.07 22.96
CA PRO A 345 -42.44 18.64 21.65
C PRO A 345 -42.49 19.78 20.63
N SER A 346 -41.55 19.75 19.68
CA SER A 346 -41.46 20.67 18.53
C SER A 346 -41.15 19.89 17.27
N ILE A 347 -41.66 20.36 16.13
CA ILE A 347 -41.36 19.81 14.80
C ILE A 347 -40.73 20.87 13.90
N GLN A 348 -39.80 20.44 13.08
CA GLN A 348 -39.21 21.27 12.03
C GLN A 348 -39.09 20.45 10.73
N THR A 349 -39.37 21.09 9.60
CA THR A 349 -39.38 20.44 8.29
C THR A 349 -38.22 20.94 7.43
N PHE A 350 -37.46 20.01 6.85
CA PHE A 350 -36.25 20.30 6.07
C PHE A 350 -36.24 19.53 4.75
N ASN A 351 -35.55 20.09 3.76
CA ASN A 351 -34.95 19.32 2.69
C ASN A 351 -33.68 18.69 3.24
N VAL A 352 -33.58 17.37 3.15
CA VAL A 352 -32.48 16.59 3.73
C VAL A 352 -31.83 15.74 2.66
N THR A 353 -30.53 15.56 2.78
CA THR A 353 -29.83 14.54 2.02
C THR A 353 -29.74 13.29 2.88
N ALA A 354 -30.55 12.28 2.55
CA ALA A 354 -30.60 11.01 3.25
C ALA A 354 -29.67 9.99 2.57
N GLN A 355 -28.80 9.36 3.35
CA GLN A 355 -27.99 8.23 2.92
C GLN A 355 -28.60 6.95 3.47
N ALA A 356 -28.95 6.01 2.59
CA ALA A 356 -29.51 4.72 2.98
C ALA A 356 -28.65 3.55 2.49
N TYR A 357 -28.54 2.49 3.28
CA TYR A 357 -27.89 1.25 2.86
C TYR A 357 -28.85 0.44 1.99
N LEU A 358 -28.39 -0.03 0.81
CA LEU A 358 -29.22 -0.87 -0.05
C LEU A 358 -29.54 -2.24 0.55
N GLN A 359 -28.67 -2.78 1.41
CA GLN A 359 -28.81 -4.09 2.02
C GLN A 359 -30.00 -4.15 3.00
N ASP A 360 -30.00 -3.28 4.01
CA ASP A 360 -30.95 -3.33 5.13
C ASP A 360 -32.05 -2.26 5.03
N ARG A 361 -31.95 -1.36 4.05
CA ARG A 361 -32.87 -0.24 3.82
C ARG A 361 -32.96 0.74 5.00
N THR A 362 -31.95 0.74 5.87
CA THR A 362 -31.81 1.65 6.99
C THR A 362 -31.16 2.95 6.53
N ILE A 363 -31.50 4.05 7.20
CA ILE A 363 -30.80 5.33 6.99
C ILE A 363 -29.50 5.29 7.80
N ALA A 364 -28.40 5.52 7.10
CA ALA A 364 -27.08 5.67 7.68
C ALA A 364 -26.89 7.08 8.27
N GLU A 365 -27.31 8.09 7.50
CA GLU A 365 -27.10 9.49 7.82
C GLU A 365 -28.22 10.35 7.20
N CYS A 366 -28.68 11.36 7.94
CA CYS A 366 -29.66 12.33 7.48
C CYS A 366 -29.14 13.74 7.78
N ASN A 367 -28.69 14.44 6.73
CA ASN A 367 -28.13 15.78 6.87
C ASN A 367 -29.12 16.82 6.34
N PRO A 368 -29.49 17.85 7.13
CA PRO A 368 -30.33 18.94 6.65
C PRO A 368 -29.56 19.80 5.64
N THR A 369 -30.18 20.06 4.50
CA THR A 369 -29.65 20.90 3.43
C THR A 369 -30.26 22.29 3.50
N ASP A 370 -31.60 22.38 3.51
CA ASP A 370 -32.34 23.65 3.53
C ASP A 370 -33.66 23.51 4.30
N ASN A 371 -34.25 24.62 4.75
CA ASN A 371 -35.60 24.61 5.34
C ASN A 371 -36.65 24.29 4.26
N TYR A 372 -37.62 23.45 4.60
CA TYR A 372 -38.73 23.14 3.69
C TYR A 372 -39.74 24.29 3.67
N THR A 373 -39.89 24.96 2.52
CA THR A 373 -40.68 26.20 2.38
C THR A 373 -42.03 26.01 1.69
N GLN A 374 -42.36 24.81 1.21
CA GLN A 374 -43.61 24.57 0.51
C GLN A 374 -44.78 24.50 1.49
N SER A 375 -45.84 25.24 1.21
CA SER A 375 -47.06 25.23 2.01
C SER A 375 -47.71 23.85 1.96
N ASN A 376 -47.98 23.27 3.13
CA ASN A 376 -48.62 21.97 3.28
C ASN A 376 -49.50 21.94 4.55
N ASN A 377 -50.25 20.87 4.76
CA ASN A 377 -51.19 20.74 5.89
C ASN A 377 -50.52 20.52 7.26
N VAL A 378 -49.19 20.35 7.30
CA VAL A 378 -48.40 20.21 8.53
C VAL A 378 -47.85 21.57 8.98
N THR A 379 -47.25 22.34 8.06
CA THR A 379 -46.70 23.69 8.36
C THR A 379 -47.75 24.79 8.27
N GLY A 380 -48.79 24.61 7.45
CA GLY A 380 -49.96 25.48 7.31
C GLY A 380 -51.21 24.87 7.95
N ALA A 381 -52.38 25.43 7.63
CA ALA A 381 -53.66 24.90 8.14
C ALA A 381 -53.85 23.42 7.72
N PRO A 382 -54.35 22.55 8.61
CA PRO A 382 -54.93 22.85 9.92
C PRO A 382 -53.94 22.87 11.10
N LEU A 383 -52.72 22.35 10.95
CA LEU A 383 -51.80 22.15 12.09
C LEU A 383 -50.96 23.39 12.44
N PHE A 384 -50.71 24.28 11.48
CA PHE A 384 -49.89 25.49 11.67
C PHE A 384 -48.51 25.22 12.29
N GLY A 385 -47.93 24.05 12.05
CA GLY A 385 -46.65 23.63 12.62
C GLY A 385 -46.70 23.16 14.07
N HIS A 386 -47.88 23.06 14.69
CA HIS A 386 -48.02 22.50 16.03
C HIS A 386 -47.87 20.98 16.00
N PRO A 387 -46.93 20.41 16.77
CA PRO A 387 -46.76 18.97 16.83
C PRO A 387 -47.76 18.33 17.78
N PHE A 388 -48.19 17.11 17.45
CA PHE A 388 -48.88 16.27 18.43
C PHE A 388 -47.94 15.88 19.58
N ASN A 389 -48.44 15.94 20.81
CA ASN A 389 -47.77 15.32 21.96
C ASN A 389 -47.77 13.79 21.89
N ALA A 390 -48.60 13.22 21.02
CA ALA A 390 -48.63 11.81 20.67
C ALA A 390 -48.92 10.84 21.85
N VAL A 391 -49.36 11.34 23.01
CA VAL A 391 -49.58 10.51 24.23
C VAL A 391 -50.86 10.85 24.99
N VAL A 392 -51.38 12.08 24.90
CA VAL A 392 -52.67 12.46 25.47
C VAL A 392 -53.59 12.93 24.35
N PHE A 393 -54.82 12.43 24.32
CA PHE A 393 -55.79 12.74 23.27
C PHE A 393 -57.15 13.08 23.89
N ASN A 394 -57.97 13.83 23.15
CA ASN A 394 -59.35 14.13 23.56
C ASN A 394 -60.18 12.85 23.72
N SER A 395 -61.11 12.88 24.67
CA SER A 395 -62.03 11.76 24.88
C SER A 395 -62.91 11.53 23.65
N SER A 396 -62.95 10.30 23.15
CA SER A 396 -63.76 9.92 21.99
C SER A 396 -64.96 9.09 22.41
N SER A 397 -66.12 9.29 21.74
CA SER A 397 -67.28 8.44 21.91
C SER A 397 -67.09 7.03 21.32
N ASN A 398 -66.09 6.85 20.46
CA ASN A 398 -65.77 5.55 19.89
C ASN A 398 -64.88 4.75 20.87
N PRO A 399 -65.34 3.59 21.39
CA PRO A 399 -64.60 2.83 22.38
C PRO A 399 -63.24 2.33 21.85
N PHE A 400 -63.09 2.10 20.54
CA PHE A 400 -61.83 1.66 19.95
C PHE A 400 -60.79 2.78 19.89
N ILE A 401 -61.22 4.01 19.57
CA ILE A 401 -60.33 5.17 19.55
C ILE A 401 -59.92 5.51 20.99
N GLN A 402 -60.87 5.47 21.93
CA GLN A 402 -60.56 5.69 23.34
C GLN A 402 -59.61 4.61 23.90
N ALA A 403 -59.79 3.34 23.53
CA ALA A 403 -58.88 2.27 23.94
C ALA A 403 -57.46 2.49 23.40
N ARG A 404 -57.31 2.98 22.16
CA ARG A 404 -56.00 3.34 21.59
C ARG A 404 -55.38 4.53 22.31
N ALA A 405 -56.15 5.59 22.57
CA ALA A 405 -55.69 6.74 23.34
C ALA A 405 -55.18 6.33 24.73
N ASN A 406 -55.94 5.52 25.46
CA ASN A 406 -55.55 5.00 26.77
C ASN A 406 -54.31 4.09 26.68
N ALA A 407 -54.23 3.23 25.65
CA ALA A 407 -53.08 2.36 25.45
C ALA A 407 -51.79 3.17 25.21
N THR A 408 -51.83 4.18 24.35
CA THR A 408 -50.67 5.06 24.11
C THR A 408 -50.28 5.85 25.35
N ASN A 409 -51.26 6.35 26.11
CA ASN A 409 -51.04 7.11 27.34
C ASN A 409 -50.28 6.29 28.40
N ILE A 410 -50.54 4.98 28.49
CA ILE A 410 -49.89 4.08 29.45
C ILE A 410 -48.58 3.51 28.91
N ALA A 411 -48.52 3.22 27.60
CA ALA A 411 -47.39 2.51 26.98
C ALA A 411 -46.07 3.26 27.16
N ILE A 412 -45.99 4.54 26.77
CA ILE A 412 -44.74 5.32 26.82
C ILE A 412 -44.17 5.47 28.24
N PRO A 413 -44.91 5.97 29.25
CA PRO A 413 -44.39 6.02 30.62
C PRO A 413 -44.04 4.63 31.17
N GLY A 414 -44.82 3.60 30.80
CA GLY A 414 -44.52 2.21 31.16
C GLY A 414 -43.21 1.72 30.57
N THR A 415 -42.93 2.02 29.30
CA THR A 415 -41.68 1.69 28.62
C THR A 415 -40.49 2.39 29.27
N VAL A 416 -40.61 3.68 29.61
CA VAL A 416 -39.54 4.41 30.33
C VAL A 416 -39.23 3.76 31.67
N PHE A 417 -40.27 3.46 32.46
CA PHE A 417 -40.09 2.82 33.76
C PHE A 417 -39.49 1.41 33.62
N ARG A 418 -39.91 0.67 32.59
CA ARG A 418 -39.38 -0.66 32.30
C ARG A 418 -37.91 -0.61 31.87
N PHE A 419 -37.54 0.36 31.03
CA PHE A 419 -36.15 0.60 30.65
C PHE A 419 -35.29 0.88 31.89
N ALA A 420 -35.77 1.76 32.79
CA ALA A 420 -35.12 2.02 34.08
C ALA A 420 -34.97 0.75 34.93
N SER A 421 -35.95 -0.15 34.87
CA SER A 421 -35.90 -1.43 35.60
C SER A 421 -34.90 -2.44 35.03
N GLN A 422 -34.46 -2.28 33.77
CA GLN A 422 -33.47 -3.14 33.12
C GLN A 422 -32.02 -2.69 33.37
N LEU A 423 -31.82 -1.48 33.90
CA LEU A 423 -30.49 -0.96 34.23
C LEU A 423 -29.87 -1.73 35.40
N GLU A 424 -28.54 -1.73 35.45
CA GLU A 424 -27.79 -2.30 36.57
C GLU A 424 -28.21 -1.59 37.88
N ASN A 425 -28.61 -2.37 38.89
CA ASN A 425 -29.21 -1.93 40.16
C ASN A 425 -30.70 -1.54 40.12
N GLY A 426 -31.41 -1.86 39.04
CA GLY A 426 -32.87 -1.72 38.94
C GLY A 426 -33.37 -0.28 38.90
N PRO A 427 -34.67 -0.03 39.12
CA PRO A 427 -35.26 1.30 38.95
C PRO A 427 -34.75 2.33 39.98
N GLN A 428 -34.31 1.90 41.16
CA GLN A 428 -33.83 2.81 42.22
C GLN A 428 -32.61 3.62 41.78
N SER A 429 -31.70 3.04 41.00
CA SER A 429 -30.55 3.77 40.47
C SER A 429 -30.96 4.95 39.59
N THR A 430 -32.12 4.84 38.92
CA THR A 430 -32.67 5.91 38.08
C THR A 430 -33.34 7.00 38.92
N PHE A 431 -33.95 6.66 40.07
CA PHE A 431 -34.51 7.62 41.03
C PHE A 431 -33.43 8.41 41.77
N ASP A 432 -32.31 7.76 42.10
CA ASP A 432 -31.16 8.35 42.79
C ASP A 432 -30.41 9.35 41.89
N LEU A 433 -30.42 9.14 40.57
CA LEU A 433 -29.80 10.04 39.60
C LEU A 433 -30.70 11.26 39.30
N PRO A 434 -30.17 12.49 39.32
CA PRO A 434 -30.98 13.69 39.07
C PRO A 434 -31.57 13.74 37.65
N ASN A 435 -30.88 13.18 36.66
CA ASN A 435 -31.31 13.14 35.25
C ASN A 435 -31.68 11.73 34.77
N GLY A 436 -31.78 10.74 35.66
CA GLY A 436 -31.99 9.34 35.27
C GLY A 436 -33.25 9.17 34.40
N PHE A 437 -34.40 9.65 34.89
CA PHE A 437 -35.65 9.59 34.13
C PHE A 437 -35.67 10.54 32.93
N LEU A 438 -34.95 11.67 32.99
CA LEU A 438 -34.89 12.62 31.88
C LEU A 438 -34.26 11.99 30.64
N ASP A 439 -33.09 11.36 30.79
CA ASP A 439 -32.34 10.79 29.67
C ASP A 439 -33.08 9.63 29.00
N ILE A 440 -33.71 8.77 29.82
CA ILE A 440 -34.52 7.64 29.33
C ILE A 440 -35.79 8.15 28.65
N THR A 441 -36.50 9.10 29.27
CA THR A 441 -37.72 9.69 28.69
C THR A 441 -37.38 10.37 27.37
N ASN A 442 -36.31 11.15 27.32
CA ASN A 442 -35.87 11.82 26.10
C ASN A 442 -35.59 10.81 24.97
N THR A 443 -34.93 9.69 25.27
CA THR A 443 -34.63 8.64 24.29
C THR A 443 -35.89 7.94 23.77
N VAL A 444 -36.71 7.39 24.67
CA VAL A 444 -37.94 6.65 24.33
C VAL A 444 -38.96 7.55 23.63
N TYR A 445 -39.13 8.77 24.14
CA TYR A 445 -40.09 9.71 23.60
C TYR A 445 -39.65 10.29 22.26
N THR A 446 -38.34 10.56 22.06
CA THR A 446 -37.81 10.94 20.73
C THR A 446 -38.10 9.85 19.70
N GLN A 447 -37.85 8.58 20.03
CA GLN A 447 -38.11 7.46 19.13
C GLN A 447 -39.61 7.35 18.80
N HIS A 448 -40.48 7.43 19.81
CA HIS A 448 -41.94 7.42 19.62
C HIS A 448 -42.41 8.59 18.73
N LEU A 449 -41.93 9.81 18.97
CA LEU A 449 -42.30 10.99 18.19
C LEU A 449 -41.80 10.91 16.76
N ALA A 450 -40.56 10.45 16.52
CA ALA A 450 -40.02 10.30 15.18
C ALA A 450 -40.79 9.24 14.37
N LEU A 451 -41.17 8.12 15.01
CA LEU A 451 -42.00 7.09 14.38
C LEU A 451 -43.42 7.56 14.11
N THR A 452 -43.98 8.33 15.04
CA THR A 452 -45.26 8.97 14.85
C THR A 452 -45.18 9.92 13.65
N ALA A 453 -44.17 10.80 13.62
CA ALA A 453 -43.93 11.75 12.52
C ALA A 453 -43.83 11.07 11.15
N LYS A 454 -43.10 9.96 11.06
CA LYS A 454 -43.01 9.13 9.85
C LYS A 454 -44.39 8.72 9.32
N ASN A 455 -45.30 8.33 10.21
CA ASN A 455 -46.60 7.78 9.83
C ASN A 455 -47.69 8.83 9.65
N ILE A 456 -47.60 10.00 10.31
CA ILE A 456 -48.64 11.03 10.30
C ILE A 456 -48.31 12.25 9.42
N TYR A 457 -47.03 12.62 9.32
CA TYR A 457 -46.60 13.81 8.56
C TYR A 457 -46.12 13.48 7.15
N PHE A 458 -46.33 12.24 6.69
CA PHE A 458 -46.04 11.83 5.33
C PHE A 458 -47.23 11.16 4.64
N VAL A 459 -47.67 11.73 3.52
CA VAL A 459 -48.72 11.17 2.66
C VAL A 459 -48.11 10.48 1.45
N ALA A 460 -48.86 9.55 0.86
CA ALA A 460 -48.42 8.82 -0.33
C ALA A 460 -48.34 9.77 -1.54
N GLU A 461 -47.17 9.86 -2.16
CA GLU A 461 -46.95 10.58 -3.42
C GLU A 461 -45.88 9.82 -4.21
N ASN A 462 -46.09 9.61 -5.51
CA ASN A 462 -45.10 8.98 -6.37
C ASN A 462 -44.37 10.03 -7.18
N ARG A 463 -43.13 10.34 -6.80
CA ARG A 463 -42.29 11.33 -7.50
C ARG A 463 -40.90 10.77 -7.75
N THR A 464 -40.40 10.90 -8.97
CA THR A 464 -39.01 10.55 -9.28
C THR A 464 -38.08 11.67 -8.83
N ILE A 465 -37.04 11.30 -8.09
CA ILE A 465 -36.02 12.20 -7.57
C ILE A 465 -34.63 11.71 -7.96
N PRO A 466 -33.68 12.62 -8.24
CA PRO A 466 -32.31 12.24 -8.55
C PRO A 466 -31.63 11.65 -7.30
N ALA A 467 -30.79 10.65 -7.52
CA ALA A 467 -30.05 9.97 -6.47
C ALA A 467 -28.62 9.69 -6.93
N GLN A 468 -27.71 9.57 -5.97
CA GLN A 468 -26.34 9.15 -6.19
C GLN A 468 -26.15 7.79 -5.54
N LEU A 469 -25.86 6.78 -6.36
CA LEU A 469 -25.46 5.46 -5.90
C LEU A 469 -23.95 5.49 -5.66
N GLU A 470 -23.54 5.25 -4.43
CA GLU A 470 -22.16 5.00 -4.06
C GLU A 470 -21.97 3.49 -3.94
N SER A 471 -21.23 2.90 -4.88
CA SER A 471 -20.92 1.48 -4.87
C SER A 471 -19.42 1.25 -4.75
N TYR A 472 -19.03 0.15 -4.10
CA TYR A 472 -17.65 -0.29 -4.06
C TYR A 472 -17.37 -1.14 -5.30
N VAL A 473 -16.58 -0.58 -6.22
CA VAL A 473 -16.24 -1.23 -7.49
C VAL A 473 -14.77 -1.65 -7.46
N PRO A 474 -14.43 -2.87 -7.92
CA PRO A 474 -13.04 -3.29 -8.04
C PRO A 474 -12.32 -2.47 -9.11
N ARG A 475 -11.21 -1.83 -8.73
CA ARG A 475 -10.36 -1.03 -9.62
C ARG A 475 -8.94 -1.55 -9.58
N LEU A 476 -8.32 -1.59 -10.76
CA LEU A 476 -6.90 -1.88 -10.90
C LEU A 476 -6.10 -0.62 -10.56
N VAL A 477 -5.42 -0.63 -9.42
CA VAL A 477 -4.60 0.48 -8.94
C VAL A 477 -3.13 0.12 -9.10
N ILE A 478 -2.35 1.09 -9.56
CA ILE A 478 -0.89 1.02 -9.52
C ILE A 478 -0.46 1.65 -8.20
N ASN A 479 0.13 0.84 -7.31
CA ASN A 479 0.53 1.33 -6.00
C ASN A 479 1.67 2.34 -6.13
N SER A 480 1.47 3.54 -5.57
CA SER A 480 2.37 4.69 -5.78
C SER A 480 3.76 4.44 -5.22
N LEU A 481 3.88 3.85 -4.02
CA LEU A 481 5.17 3.61 -3.38
C LEU A 481 6.07 2.65 -4.19
N PRO A 482 5.67 1.38 -4.45
CA PRO A 482 6.48 0.47 -5.25
C PRO A 482 6.63 0.96 -6.69
N GLY A 483 5.66 1.71 -7.22
CA GLY A 483 5.74 2.35 -8.53
C GLY A 483 6.91 3.35 -8.61
N HIS A 484 6.91 4.38 -7.77
CA HIS A 484 7.97 5.38 -7.76
C HIS A 484 9.35 4.80 -7.45
N VAL A 485 9.44 3.84 -6.52
CA VAL A 485 10.71 3.17 -6.20
C VAL A 485 11.23 2.40 -7.41
N LEU A 486 10.38 1.65 -8.12
CA LEU A 486 10.81 0.93 -9.32
C LEU A 486 11.20 1.90 -10.44
N ALA A 487 10.42 2.95 -10.68
CA ALA A 487 10.75 3.96 -11.69
C ALA A 487 12.12 4.60 -11.40
N LEU A 488 12.36 5.01 -10.15
CA LEU A 488 13.65 5.58 -9.72
C LEU A 488 14.81 4.60 -9.95
N LEU A 489 14.63 3.32 -9.61
CA LEU A 489 15.65 2.30 -9.86
C LEU A 489 15.90 2.10 -11.36
N LEU A 490 14.86 2.06 -12.19
CA LEU A 490 15.01 2.00 -13.65
C LEU A 490 15.73 3.23 -14.22
N PHE A 491 15.45 4.42 -13.69
CA PHE A 491 16.17 5.64 -14.08
C PHE A 491 17.65 5.58 -13.71
N VAL A 492 17.96 5.26 -12.46
CA VAL A 492 19.34 5.17 -11.96
C VAL A 492 20.12 4.13 -12.77
N ILE A 493 19.58 2.93 -12.94
CA ILE A 493 20.22 1.86 -13.71
C ILE A 493 20.37 2.25 -15.18
N GLY A 494 19.33 2.83 -15.80
CA GLY A 494 19.36 3.27 -17.19
C GLY A 494 20.41 4.36 -17.45
N PHE A 495 20.52 5.37 -16.58
CA PHE A 495 21.52 6.44 -16.70
C PHE A 495 22.94 5.92 -16.50
N ILE A 496 23.19 5.14 -15.44
CA ILE A 496 24.51 4.56 -15.18
C ILE A 496 24.89 3.61 -16.31
N GLY A 497 23.98 2.75 -16.76
CA GLY A 497 24.20 1.84 -17.88
C GLY A 497 24.55 2.58 -19.17
N THR A 498 23.79 3.62 -19.51
CA THR A 498 24.07 4.46 -20.69
C THR A 498 25.48 5.03 -20.62
N PHE A 499 25.87 5.58 -19.47
CA PHE A 499 27.19 6.17 -19.27
C PHE A 499 28.31 5.12 -19.36
N LEU A 500 28.19 4.00 -18.64
CA LEU A 500 29.15 2.90 -18.65
C LEU A 500 29.31 2.31 -20.05
N HIS A 501 28.22 2.12 -20.77
CA HIS A 501 28.24 1.62 -22.13
C HIS A 501 28.88 2.62 -23.11
N ILE A 502 28.64 3.92 -22.98
CA ILE A 502 29.30 4.94 -23.81
C ILE A 502 30.81 4.96 -23.57
N ILE A 503 31.26 4.88 -22.31
CA ILE A 503 32.68 4.81 -21.97
C ILE A 503 33.30 3.55 -22.55
N ASN A 504 32.66 2.39 -22.34
CA ASN A 504 33.11 1.11 -22.85
C ASN A 504 33.20 1.10 -24.38
N LEU A 505 32.21 1.68 -25.06
CA LEU A 505 32.23 1.82 -26.51
C LEU A 505 33.45 2.62 -26.96
N ARG A 506 33.79 3.73 -26.28
CA ARG A 506 34.99 4.53 -26.59
C ARG A 506 36.27 3.74 -26.37
N GLN A 507 36.41 3.07 -25.23
CA GLN A 507 37.60 2.26 -24.91
C GLN A 507 37.78 1.10 -25.90
N ARG A 508 36.69 0.47 -26.34
CA ARG A 508 36.74 -0.63 -27.30
C ARG A 508 37.02 -0.19 -28.73
N ARG A 509 36.87 1.09 -29.12
CA ARG A 509 37.02 1.50 -30.53
C ARG A 509 38.36 1.04 -31.14
N HIS A 510 39.43 1.04 -30.36
CA HIS A 510 40.78 0.67 -30.81
C HIS A 510 41.14 -0.82 -30.58
N LEU A 511 40.22 -1.63 -30.04
CA LEU A 511 40.47 -3.02 -29.73
C LEU A 511 40.27 -3.91 -30.98
N PHE A 512 41.34 -4.57 -31.43
CA PHE A 512 41.26 -5.50 -32.56
C PHE A 512 41.30 -6.95 -32.06
N ILE A 513 40.17 -7.65 -32.19
CA ILE A 513 40.07 -9.08 -31.91
C ILE A 513 39.50 -9.77 -33.15
N ALA A 514 40.19 -10.81 -33.62
CA ALA A 514 39.80 -11.58 -34.81
C ALA A 514 38.78 -12.69 -34.48
N SER A 515 38.78 -13.20 -33.25
CA SER A 515 37.99 -14.34 -32.79
C SER A 515 37.14 -13.97 -31.55
N PRO A 516 36.08 -14.72 -31.24
CA PRO A 516 35.30 -14.50 -30.03
C PRO A 516 36.15 -14.73 -28.76
N PRO A 517 36.21 -13.75 -27.83
CA PRO A 517 36.87 -13.96 -26.54
C PRO A 517 36.18 -15.09 -25.77
N GLY A 518 36.96 -16.00 -25.18
CA GLY A 518 36.46 -17.17 -24.45
C GLY A 518 36.39 -18.48 -25.26
N SER A 519 36.60 -18.44 -26.58
CA SER A 519 36.83 -19.67 -27.34
C SER A 519 38.27 -20.15 -27.19
N ILE A 520 38.48 -21.45 -26.96
CA ILE A 520 39.82 -22.06 -26.92
C ILE A 520 40.61 -21.74 -28.20
N GLY A 521 39.98 -21.88 -29.36
CA GLY A 521 40.63 -21.54 -30.64
C GLY A 521 40.98 -20.07 -30.76
N GLY A 522 40.18 -19.18 -30.17
CA GLY A 522 40.44 -17.75 -30.13
C GLY A 522 41.66 -17.41 -29.27
N ILE A 523 41.72 -17.95 -28.05
CA ILE A 523 42.84 -17.74 -27.13
C ILE A 523 44.14 -18.30 -27.73
N VAL A 524 44.12 -19.53 -28.24
CA VAL A 524 45.30 -20.14 -28.89
C VAL A 524 45.77 -19.30 -30.09
N SER A 525 44.85 -18.74 -30.88
CA SER A 525 45.23 -17.86 -31.99
C SER A 525 45.89 -16.56 -31.51
N MET A 526 45.38 -15.97 -30.43
CA MET A 526 45.90 -14.71 -29.88
C MET A 526 47.22 -14.87 -29.15
N THR A 527 47.48 -16.04 -28.56
CA THR A 527 48.75 -16.34 -27.87
C THR A 527 49.75 -17.07 -28.77
N SER A 528 49.35 -17.46 -29.99
CA SER A 528 50.27 -18.09 -30.94
C SER A 528 51.47 -17.18 -31.22
N HIS A 529 52.67 -17.75 -31.22
CA HIS A 529 53.94 -17.04 -31.47
C HIS A 529 54.29 -15.91 -30.49
N SER A 530 53.66 -15.86 -29.32
CA SER A 530 53.96 -14.88 -28.25
C SER A 530 55.13 -15.30 -27.33
N GLY A 531 55.59 -16.55 -27.43
CA GLY A 531 56.72 -17.10 -26.65
C GLY A 531 56.37 -17.48 -25.21
N PHE A 532 55.54 -16.70 -24.51
CA PHE A 532 55.26 -16.93 -23.08
C PHE A 532 54.48 -18.22 -22.82
N GLY A 533 53.72 -18.72 -23.80
CA GLY A 533 53.02 -20.01 -23.69
C GLY A 533 53.96 -21.22 -23.50
N GLN A 534 55.25 -21.09 -23.86
CA GLN A 534 56.26 -22.14 -23.62
C GLN A 534 56.66 -22.24 -22.14
N LEU A 535 56.38 -21.20 -21.34
CA LEU A 535 56.65 -21.18 -19.90
C LEU A 535 55.59 -21.94 -19.10
N LEU A 536 54.40 -22.14 -19.67
CA LEU A 536 53.25 -22.71 -19.01
C LEU A 536 53.15 -24.22 -19.32
N VAL A 537 52.88 -25.02 -18.29
CA VAL A 537 52.59 -26.45 -18.44
C VAL A 537 51.15 -26.78 -17.99
N PRO A 538 50.50 -27.82 -18.54
CA PRO A 538 49.09 -28.13 -18.24
C PRO A 538 48.75 -28.40 -16.77
N TYR A 539 49.75 -28.70 -15.94
CA TYR A 539 49.59 -29.00 -14.51
C TYR A 539 49.99 -27.84 -13.60
N ASP A 540 50.25 -26.65 -14.14
CA ASP A 540 50.56 -25.48 -13.32
C ASP A 540 49.30 -25.01 -12.57
N SER A 541 49.45 -24.80 -11.26
CA SER A 541 48.46 -24.10 -10.45
C SER A 541 48.49 -22.60 -10.76
N GLU A 542 47.40 -21.88 -10.47
CA GLU A 542 47.29 -20.42 -10.70
C GLU A 542 48.49 -19.64 -10.14
N LYS A 543 48.96 -19.99 -8.95
CA LYS A 543 50.17 -19.40 -8.34
C LYS A 543 51.45 -19.70 -9.10
N ASN A 544 51.58 -20.92 -9.62
CA ASN A 544 52.75 -21.30 -10.41
C ASN A 544 52.74 -20.54 -11.74
N ILE A 545 51.56 -20.28 -12.30
CA ILE A 545 51.40 -19.46 -13.51
C ILE A 545 51.80 -18.01 -13.21
N GLU A 546 51.31 -17.45 -12.10
CA GLU A 546 51.67 -16.10 -11.63
C GLU A 546 53.19 -15.97 -11.44
N GLU A 547 53.80 -16.92 -10.71
CA GLU A 547 55.24 -16.91 -10.43
C GLU A 547 56.09 -17.04 -11.70
N LYS A 548 55.69 -17.88 -12.66
CA LYS A 548 56.42 -18.09 -13.93
C LYS A 548 56.29 -16.94 -14.91
N LEU A 549 55.18 -16.19 -14.84
CA LEU A 549 54.95 -15.03 -15.69
C LEU A 549 55.40 -13.73 -15.01
N LYS A 550 55.80 -13.78 -13.73
CA LYS A 550 56.27 -12.63 -12.97
C LYS A 550 57.47 -11.97 -13.66
N GLY A 551 57.39 -10.64 -13.86
CA GLY A 551 58.40 -9.86 -14.58
C GLY A 551 58.11 -9.69 -16.07
N LEU A 552 57.05 -10.32 -16.59
CA LEU A 552 56.54 -10.06 -17.94
C LEU A 552 55.44 -9.00 -17.91
N ARG A 553 55.49 -8.10 -18.89
CA ARG A 553 54.47 -7.12 -19.20
C ARG A 553 53.72 -7.56 -20.44
N PHE A 554 52.40 -7.51 -20.39
CA PHE A 554 51.56 -7.93 -21.50
C PHE A 554 50.94 -6.72 -22.20
N ARG A 555 50.91 -6.82 -23.52
CA ARG A 555 50.20 -5.86 -24.37
C ARG A 555 49.56 -6.56 -25.56
N LEU A 556 48.60 -5.89 -26.16
CA LEU A 556 47.93 -6.35 -27.36
C LEU A 556 48.60 -5.69 -28.58
N ASP A 557 49.14 -6.49 -29.51
CA ASP A 557 49.71 -5.98 -30.76
C ASP A 557 48.61 -5.27 -31.56
N LYS A 558 48.79 -3.97 -31.81
CA LYS A 558 47.84 -3.12 -32.53
C LYS A 558 47.59 -3.61 -33.96
N ARG A 559 48.55 -4.31 -34.58
CA ARG A 559 48.47 -4.80 -35.95
C ARG A 559 47.64 -6.07 -36.07
N THR A 560 47.88 -7.04 -35.20
CA THR A 560 47.34 -8.40 -35.35
C THR A 560 46.29 -8.77 -34.32
N GLY A 561 46.26 -8.09 -33.18
CA GLY A 561 45.42 -8.50 -32.06
C GLY A 561 46.07 -9.57 -31.17
N ALA A 562 47.31 -9.98 -31.45
CA ALA A 562 48.02 -10.99 -30.67
C ALA A 562 48.45 -10.43 -29.30
N ILE A 563 48.46 -11.29 -28.28
CA ILE A 563 48.97 -10.97 -26.95
C ILE A 563 50.48 -11.14 -26.99
N VAL A 564 51.20 -10.06 -26.72
CA VAL A 564 52.66 -10.00 -26.68
C VAL A 564 53.10 -9.83 -25.24
N ALA A 565 54.14 -10.57 -24.84
CA ALA A 565 54.84 -10.36 -23.59
C ALA A 565 56.15 -9.62 -23.86
N GLU A 566 56.53 -8.72 -22.96
CA GLU A 566 57.77 -7.95 -22.95
C GLU A 566 58.43 -8.11 -21.56
N ASP A 567 59.75 -8.27 -21.51
CA ASP A 567 60.48 -8.29 -20.23
C ASP A 567 60.55 -6.87 -19.65
N ASP A 568 60.27 -6.70 -18.34
CA ASP A 568 60.31 -5.41 -17.63
C ASP A 568 61.73 -4.77 -17.64
N ASP A 569 62.78 -5.55 -17.93
CA ASP A 569 64.20 -5.16 -17.89
C ASP A 569 64.74 -4.51 -19.19
N ALA A 570 63.89 -4.24 -20.20
CA ALA A 570 64.32 -3.70 -21.50
C ALA A 570 64.36 -2.14 -21.56
N GLY A 571 64.71 -1.47 -20.46
CA GLY A 571 64.90 -0.01 -20.40
C GLY A 571 66.37 0.40 -20.37
N ASP A 572 66.75 1.33 -21.26
CA ASP A 572 68.05 2.03 -21.40
C ASP A 572 69.25 1.23 -21.95
N PHE A 573 69.24 1.00 -23.26
CA PHE A 573 70.45 1.11 -24.08
C PHE A 573 70.14 1.96 -25.32
N GLU A 574 70.09 3.28 -25.14
CA GLU A 574 70.26 4.22 -26.26
C GLU A 574 71.71 4.12 -26.74
N GLY A 575 71.87 3.73 -28.00
CA GLY A 575 73.16 3.65 -28.66
C GLY A 575 73.63 5.02 -29.15
N GLU A 576 74.85 5.39 -28.79
CA GLU A 576 75.63 6.40 -29.49
C GLU A 576 77.08 5.90 -29.63
N GLY A 577 77.63 6.07 -30.83
CA GLY A 577 78.86 5.42 -31.27
C GLY A 577 80.16 6.09 -30.82
N ASP A 578 81.23 5.33 -31.07
CA ASP A 578 82.66 5.67 -31.05
C ASP A 578 83.37 5.99 -29.73
N GLY A 579 84.52 5.34 -29.54
CA GLY A 579 85.62 5.87 -28.71
C GLY A 579 86.20 4.92 -27.67
N VAL A 580 87.39 4.41 -27.96
CA VAL A 580 88.29 3.64 -27.09
C VAL A 580 88.63 4.37 -25.76
N ALA A 581 88.53 3.69 -24.61
CA ALA A 581 89.38 3.86 -23.41
C ALA A 581 89.00 2.81 -22.33
N LEU A 582 89.73 1.72 -22.17
CA LEU A 582 90.76 1.48 -21.14
C LEU A 582 90.71 2.36 -19.87
N LEU A 583 90.14 1.83 -18.78
CA LEU A 583 90.69 1.75 -17.40
C LEU A 583 89.55 1.54 -16.38
N GLY A 584 89.71 0.51 -15.55
CA GLY A 584 88.80 0.25 -14.44
C GLY A 584 89.01 1.21 -13.28
N VAL A 585 87.94 1.51 -12.55
CA VAL A 585 88.01 1.94 -11.15
C VAL A 585 86.76 1.43 -10.42
N SER A 586 87.01 0.52 -9.49
CA SER A 586 86.13 0.21 -8.36
C SER A 586 85.99 1.46 -7.49
N LYS A 587 84.75 1.85 -7.17
CA LYS A 587 84.46 2.67 -5.99
C LYS A 587 83.06 2.38 -5.47
N GLY A 588 83.01 1.57 -4.42
CA GLY A 588 81.87 1.53 -3.52
C GLY A 588 81.79 2.84 -2.74
N HIS A 589 80.58 3.35 -2.58
CA HIS A 589 80.24 4.23 -1.46
C HIS A 589 78.92 3.78 -0.85
N ALA A 590 79.05 3.37 0.40
CA ALA A 590 77.98 3.05 1.30
C ALA A 590 77.38 4.32 1.92
N ARG A 591 76.06 4.24 2.16
CA ARG A 591 75.27 4.90 3.21
C ARG A 591 75.23 6.43 3.26
N ASN A 592 74.01 6.97 3.23
CA ASN A 592 73.37 7.34 4.49
C ASN A 592 71.84 7.33 4.42
N SER A 593 71.31 6.42 5.24
CA SER A 593 69.95 6.34 5.75
C SER A 593 69.60 7.58 6.58
N SER A 594 68.50 8.23 6.24
CA SER A 594 67.65 8.91 7.23
C SER A 594 66.37 8.09 7.38
N LEU A 595 66.27 7.45 8.55
CA LEU A 595 65.10 6.76 9.04
C LEU A 595 64.13 7.83 9.60
N SER A 596 62.89 7.83 9.13
CA SER A 596 61.74 8.18 9.98
C SER A 596 60.62 7.17 9.73
N VAL A 597 60.55 6.26 10.70
CA VAL A 597 59.56 5.22 10.95
C VAL A 597 58.13 5.77 10.92
N LEU A 598 57.31 5.21 10.04
CA LEU A 598 55.94 4.78 10.35
C LEU A 598 55.60 3.56 9.47
N SER A 599 56.50 2.58 9.58
CA SER A 599 56.30 1.19 9.18
C SER A 599 55.49 0.48 10.29
N SER A 600 54.17 0.62 10.24
CA SER A 600 53.26 -0.28 10.99
C SER A 600 51.83 -0.33 10.41
N SER A 601 51.61 0.14 9.17
CA SER A 601 50.30 0.12 8.49
C SER A 601 50.30 -0.61 7.15
N GLN A 602 51.43 -1.20 6.73
CA GLN A 602 51.52 -2.01 5.49
C GLN A 602 51.38 -3.53 5.70
N ASP A 603 51.47 -4.01 6.94
CA ASP A 603 51.28 -5.44 7.26
C ASP A 603 49.82 -5.82 7.59
N ALA A 604 48.87 -4.88 7.47
CA ALA A 604 47.44 -5.13 7.63
C ALA A 604 46.66 -5.20 6.31
N ALA A 605 47.35 -5.05 5.16
CA ALA A 605 46.76 -5.04 3.82
C ALA A 605 47.07 -6.31 3.00
N THR A 606 47.69 -7.33 3.59
CA THR A 606 47.73 -8.68 3.03
C THR A 606 46.63 -9.50 3.68
N GLY A 607 45.43 -9.45 3.08
CA GLY A 607 44.37 -10.39 3.39
C GLY A 607 44.91 -11.82 3.31
N TYR A 608 44.60 -12.61 4.34
CA TYR A 608 45.04 -14.00 4.42
C TYR A 608 44.60 -14.79 3.17
N PRO A 609 45.48 -15.63 2.60
CA PRO A 609 45.11 -16.50 1.49
C PRO A 609 44.11 -17.59 1.92
N PRO A 610 43.07 -17.90 1.11
CA PRO A 610 41.94 -18.74 1.50
C PRO A 610 42.19 -20.27 1.55
N TRP A 611 43.43 -20.75 1.71
CA TRP A 611 43.74 -22.19 1.71
C TRP A 611 44.49 -22.70 2.94
N LYS A 612 44.41 -22.02 4.09
CA LYS A 612 44.66 -22.71 5.37
C LYS A 612 43.47 -23.64 5.63
N GLY A 613 43.63 -24.90 5.21
CA GLY A 613 42.58 -25.91 5.18
C GLY A 613 41.96 -26.17 6.54
N TYR A 614 40.63 -26.10 6.58
CA TYR A 614 39.85 -27.09 7.33
C TYR A 614 39.48 -28.17 6.32
N SER A 615 40.13 -29.32 6.43
CA SER A 615 39.71 -30.55 5.76
C SER A 615 38.39 -31.02 6.37
N VAL A 616 37.27 -30.59 5.80
CA VAL A 616 35.99 -31.30 5.93
C VAL A 616 35.53 -31.63 4.51
N PRO A 617 35.48 -32.92 4.12
CA PRO A 617 35.05 -33.27 2.78
C PRO A 617 33.54 -33.02 2.65
N LEU A 618 33.16 -32.15 1.71
CA LEU A 618 31.81 -32.04 1.20
C LEU A 618 31.51 -33.31 0.38
N ARG A 619 30.72 -34.22 0.95
CA ARG A 619 30.10 -35.35 0.24
C ARG A 619 29.19 -34.82 -0.85
N THR A 620 29.31 -35.37 -2.06
CA THR A 620 28.34 -35.13 -3.14
C THR A 620 27.30 -36.26 -3.17
N PRO A 621 26.12 -36.06 -3.80
CA PRO A 621 25.02 -37.03 -3.77
C PRO A 621 25.27 -38.32 -4.57
N TYR A 622 26.48 -38.54 -5.08
CA TYR A 622 26.81 -39.64 -5.99
C TYR A 622 27.92 -40.56 -5.46
N ASP A 623 28.31 -40.44 -4.20
CA ASP A 623 29.22 -41.43 -3.60
C ASP A 623 28.44 -42.71 -3.24
N PRO A 624 28.85 -43.89 -3.75
CA PRO A 624 28.26 -45.17 -3.36
C PRO A 624 28.58 -45.47 -1.89
N LEU A 625 27.58 -46.04 -1.19
CA LEU A 625 27.46 -46.22 0.26
C LEU A 625 28.76 -46.49 1.04
#